data_AF-A0A815S304-F1
#
_entry.id   AF-A0A815S304-F1
#
_cell.length_a   1.000
_cell.length_b   1.000
_cell.length_c   1.000
_cell.angle_alpha   90.00
_cell.angle_beta   90.00
_cell.angle_gamma   90.00
#
_symmetry.space_group_name_H-M   'P 1'
#
loop_
_entity.id
_entity.type
_entity.pdbx_description
1 polymer ?
#
loop_
_entity_poly.entity_id
_entity_poly.type
_entity_poly.pdbx_seq_one_letter_code
_entity_poly.pdbx_strand_id
1 'polypeptide(L)'
;MSDANVNTASREASIDIPTLEKHHSKAHGSVRRSTIFPGFNPNVFAARMRRLSTRSSIPRNGYERRTVRFESTYQMEPDQDRKVDMDQLHRVATETLATALLGYRYDASHARKFSSNLAERIRNEIKQLPYTRYKIVVHVVVGQRKSQGVLVASRCLWDVKLDRHITITKQTRNAYITVTIFLVYNE
;
A
#
# COMPACT_ATOMS: atom_id res chain seq x y z
N MET A 1 -22.13 69.12 -9.26
CA MET A 1 -22.36 67.66 -9.36
C MET A 1 -22.40 67.12 -7.94
N SER A 2 -23.55 67.09 -7.28
CA SER A 2 -24.68 66.15 -7.46
C SER A 2 -24.34 64.76 -6.88
N ASP A 3 -25.03 64.18 -5.90
CA ASP A 3 -26.16 64.57 -5.03
C ASP A 3 -26.00 63.74 -3.72
N ALA A 4 -26.30 64.22 -2.49
CA ALA A 4 -27.63 64.25 -1.84
C ALA A 4 -28.40 62.90 -1.84
N ASN A 5 -29.07 62.42 -0.78
CA ASN A 5 -29.10 62.80 0.66
C ASN A 5 -29.81 61.70 1.51
N VAL A 6 -29.59 61.71 2.85
CA VAL A 6 -30.51 61.40 3.98
C VAL A 6 -31.70 60.39 3.86
N ASN A 7 -31.76 59.44 4.81
CA ASN A 7 -32.88 59.16 5.76
C ASN A 7 -32.48 57.94 6.66
N THR A 8 -32.53 57.90 7.99
CA THR A 8 -33.45 58.42 9.05
C THR A 8 -34.69 57.55 9.30
N ALA A 9 -34.70 56.89 10.48
CA ALA A 9 -35.84 56.31 11.26
C ALA A 9 -36.81 55.32 10.52
N SER A 10 -37.24 54.20 11.11
CA SER A 10 -38.09 54.15 12.31
C SER A 10 -38.10 52.76 12.98
N ARG A 11 -38.52 52.72 14.25
CA ARG A 11 -38.97 51.51 14.96
C ARG A 11 -40.41 51.20 14.60
N GLU A 12 -40.79 49.93 14.52
CA GLU A 12 -42.12 49.47 14.94
C GLU A 12 -42.09 47.97 15.27
N ALA A 13 -43.01 47.51 16.11
CA ALA A 13 -43.06 46.15 16.66
C ALA A 13 -44.46 45.56 16.45
N SER A 14 -44.56 44.26 16.15
CA SER A 14 -45.85 43.60 15.87
C SER A 14 -45.98 42.20 16.45
N ILE A 15 -47.12 41.99 17.11
CA ILE A 15 -47.61 40.80 17.84
C ILE A 15 -48.70 40.09 17.00
N ASP A 16 -48.96 38.78 17.07
CA ASP A 16 -48.18 37.55 17.37
C ASP A 16 -49.13 36.33 17.13
N ILE A 17 -48.63 35.07 17.16
CA ILE A 17 -49.42 33.82 17.36
C ILE A 17 -50.30 33.38 16.12
N PRO A 18 -50.85 32.14 16.00
CA PRO A 18 -50.26 30.78 16.04
C PRO A 18 -50.49 29.96 14.73
N THR A 19 -49.86 28.77 14.56
CA THR A 19 -50.61 27.55 14.16
C THR A 19 -49.89 26.22 14.49
N LEU A 20 -50.69 25.22 14.86
CA LEU A 20 -50.36 23.78 15.00
C LEU A 20 -49.91 23.16 13.63
N GLU A 21 -49.29 21.97 13.48
CA GLU A 21 -49.21 20.77 14.33
C GLU A 21 -48.09 19.77 13.89
N LYS A 22 -47.92 18.68 14.67
CA LYS A 22 -47.31 17.36 14.33
C LYS A 22 -45.77 17.25 14.21
N HIS A 23 -45.14 17.09 15.37
CA HIS A 23 -43.87 16.36 15.48
C HIS A 23 -44.10 14.83 15.44
N HIS A 24 -43.81 14.19 14.31
CA HIS A 24 -43.48 12.75 14.30
C HIS A 24 -41.97 12.56 14.53
N SER A 25 -41.62 11.59 15.37
CA SER A 25 -40.24 11.30 15.78
C SER A 25 -39.38 10.80 14.62
N LYS A 26 -38.28 11.51 14.32
CA LYS A 26 -37.21 11.00 13.44
C LYS A 26 -36.20 10.21 14.25
N ALA A 27 -36.03 8.94 13.91
CA ALA A 27 -34.95 8.11 14.43
C ALA A 27 -33.57 8.67 14.02
N HIS A 28 -32.64 8.73 14.96
CA HIS A 28 -31.35 9.39 14.79
C HIS A 28 -30.35 8.48 14.05
N GLY A 29 -30.50 8.39 12.72
CA GLY A 29 -29.58 7.65 11.84
C GLY A 29 -28.26 8.39 11.65
N SER A 30 -27.17 7.86 12.21
CA SER A 30 -25.82 8.43 12.09
C SER A 30 -25.37 8.58 10.63
N VAL A 31 -25.12 9.82 10.22
CA VAL A 31 -24.56 10.16 8.90
C VAL A 31 -23.15 9.60 8.80
N ARG A 32 -22.95 8.57 7.96
CA ARG A 32 -21.61 8.08 7.63
C ARG A 32 -20.88 9.12 6.78
N ARG A 33 -19.74 9.61 7.28
CA ARG A 33 -18.86 10.59 6.59
C ARG A 33 -18.56 10.17 5.15
N SER A 34 -18.66 11.12 4.23
CA SER A 34 -18.26 10.95 2.82
C SER A 34 -16.73 11.05 2.66
N THR A 35 -16.19 10.33 1.68
CA THR A 35 -14.76 10.33 1.35
C THR A 35 -14.46 11.08 0.06
N ILE A 36 -14.10 12.37 0.22
CA ILE A 36 -13.13 13.18 -0.55
C ILE A 36 -12.82 12.75 -2.02
N PHE A 37 -13.83 12.62 -2.88
CA PHE A 37 -13.64 12.66 -4.34
C PHE A 37 -14.80 13.44 -4.98
N PRO A 38 -14.55 14.61 -5.61
CA PRO A 38 -15.58 15.31 -6.35
C PRO A 38 -15.89 14.58 -7.67
N GLY A 39 -17.17 14.27 -7.90
CA GLY A 39 -17.68 13.82 -9.21
C GLY A 39 -18.24 12.39 -9.33
N PHE A 40 -18.17 11.55 -8.28
CA PHE A 40 -18.70 10.17 -8.38
C PHE A 40 -20.19 10.09 -7.99
N ASN A 41 -21.09 9.98 -8.97
CA ASN A 41 -22.52 9.76 -8.75
C ASN A 41 -22.88 8.26 -8.97
N PRO A 42 -23.16 7.48 -7.90
CA PRO A 42 -23.29 6.02 -8.00
C PRO A 42 -24.55 5.56 -8.75
N ASN A 43 -25.55 6.43 -8.94
CA ASN A 43 -26.83 6.07 -9.54
C ASN A 43 -26.75 5.77 -11.06
N VAL A 44 -25.67 6.20 -11.74
CA VAL A 44 -25.56 6.07 -13.21
C VAL A 44 -25.02 4.69 -13.63
N PHE A 45 -24.10 4.09 -12.86
CA PHE A 45 -23.56 2.76 -13.19
C PHE A 45 -24.58 1.63 -13.02
N ALA A 46 -25.53 1.78 -12.09
CA ALA A 46 -26.55 0.78 -11.77
C ALA A 46 -27.47 0.45 -12.97
N ALA A 47 -27.64 1.36 -13.93
CA ALA A 47 -28.52 1.17 -15.08
C ALA A 47 -27.97 0.19 -16.13
N ARG A 48 -26.63 0.02 -16.24
CA ARG A 48 -26.01 -0.67 -17.38
C ARG A 48 -25.80 -2.19 -17.20
N MET A 49 -26.11 -2.76 -16.03
CA MET A 49 -25.93 -4.20 -15.75
C MET A 49 -27.21 -5.07 -15.82
N ARG A 50 -28.36 -4.52 -16.21
CA ARG A 50 -29.59 -5.32 -16.44
C ARG A 50 -29.68 -5.87 -17.87
N ARG A 51 -28.83 -6.85 -18.20
CA ARG A 51 -29.11 -7.96 -19.15
C ARG A 51 -27.85 -8.82 -19.30
N LEU A 52 -27.81 -9.95 -18.59
CA LEU A 52 -27.61 -11.29 -19.16
C LEU A 52 -27.82 -12.31 -18.04
N SER A 53 -28.90 -13.07 -18.11
CA SER A 53 -29.21 -14.14 -17.16
C SER A 53 -28.68 -15.48 -17.69
N THR A 54 -27.44 -15.82 -17.36
CA THR A 54 -26.98 -17.21 -17.42
C THR A 54 -26.99 -17.78 -16.00
N ARG A 55 -28.05 -18.55 -15.71
CA ARG A 55 -28.25 -19.26 -14.45
C ARG A 55 -27.23 -20.40 -14.32
N SER A 56 -26.06 -20.12 -13.75
CA SER A 56 -25.30 -21.14 -13.04
C SER A 56 -25.80 -21.23 -11.61
N SER A 57 -25.89 -22.45 -11.08
CA SER A 57 -26.53 -22.75 -9.80
C SER A 57 -25.74 -22.15 -8.63
N ILE A 58 -26.39 -21.28 -7.85
CA ILE A 58 -25.95 -20.92 -6.50
C ILE A 58 -25.91 -22.21 -5.66
N PRO A 59 -24.75 -22.65 -5.14
CA PRO A 59 -24.73 -23.64 -4.08
C PRO A 59 -25.24 -22.96 -2.82
N ARG A 60 -26.44 -23.31 -2.37
CA ARG A 60 -26.89 -22.96 -1.02
C ARG A 60 -26.05 -23.74 0.00
N ASN A 61 -24.95 -23.16 0.45
CA ASN A 61 -24.36 -23.55 1.73
C ASN A 61 -23.89 -22.30 2.47
N GLY A 62 -24.66 -21.94 3.51
CA GLY A 62 -24.57 -20.70 4.27
C GLY A 62 -23.43 -20.71 5.29
N TYR A 63 -22.20 -20.93 4.84
CA TYR A 63 -21.00 -20.68 5.61
C TYR A 63 -19.97 -20.02 4.72
N GLU A 64 -20.06 -18.69 4.63
CA GLU A 64 -18.89 -17.87 4.37
C GLU A 64 -17.89 -18.18 5.49
N ARG A 65 -16.94 -19.06 5.19
CA ARG A 65 -15.97 -19.58 6.14
C ARG A 65 -15.07 -18.42 6.54
N ARG A 66 -15.46 -17.69 7.60
CA ARG A 66 -14.58 -16.74 8.30
C ARG A 66 -13.24 -17.41 8.41
N THR A 67 -12.23 -16.85 7.76
CA THR A 67 -10.87 -17.35 7.88
C THR A 67 -10.45 -17.10 9.31
N VAL A 68 -10.54 -18.16 10.13
CA VAL A 68 -10.07 -18.13 11.51
C VAL A 68 -8.59 -17.78 11.43
N ARG A 69 -8.27 -16.54 11.78
CA ARG A 69 -6.89 -16.13 11.99
C ARG A 69 -6.47 -16.78 13.30
N PHE A 70 -5.92 -17.97 13.18
CA PHE A 70 -5.12 -18.54 14.26
C PHE A 70 -3.97 -17.56 14.54
N GLU A 71 -3.66 -17.38 15.82
CA GLU A 71 -2.47 -16.66 16.23
C GLU A 71 -1.20 -17.35 15.70
N SER A 72 -0.08 -16.62 15.70
CA SER A 72 1.23 -17.23 15.43
C SER A 72 1.43 -18.41 16.38
N THR A 73 1.59 -19.63 15.86
CA THR A 73 1.99 -20.78 16.69
C THR A 73 3.30 -20.41 17.35
N TYR A 74 3.38 -20.41 18.68
CA TYR A 74 4.61 -20.01 19.38
C TYR A 74 5.76 -20.96 19.00
N GLN A 75 6.71 -20.47 18.21
CA GLN A 75 7.92 -21.18 17.79
C GLN A 75 9.07 -20.18 17.83
N MET A 76 10.07 -20.46 18.66
CA MET A 76 11.20 -19.57 18.89
C MET A 76 12.37 -19.79 17.93
N GLU A 77 12.39 -20.91 17.20
CA GLU A 77 13.44 -21.25 16.23
C GLU A 77 12.81 -21.83 14.95
N PRO A 78 13.42 -21.60 13.78
CA PRO A 78 13.02 -22.25 12.53
C PRO A 78 13.35 -23.74 12.55
N ASP A 79 12.44 -24.54 11.99
CA ASP A 79 12.69 -25.95 11.65
C ASP A 79 14.02 -26.07 10.86
N GLN A 80 14.76 -27.16 11.06
CA GLN A 80 16.09 -27.34 10.46
C GLN A 80 16.09 -27.14 8.93
N ASP A 81 15.05 -27.65 8.25
CA ASP A 81 14.86 -27.59 6.80
C ASP A 81 14.35 -26.22 6.29
N ARG A 82 14.07 -25.29 7.21
CA ARG A 82 13.50 -23.95 6.93
C ARG A 82 14.43 -22.81 7.36
N LYS A 83 15.66 -23.14 7.72
CA LYS A 83 16.75 -22.17 7.94
C LYS A 83 17.11 -21.48 6.62
N VAL A 84 17.54 -20.22 6.71
CA VAL A 84 17.91 -19.43 5.54
C VAL A 84 19.24 -19.93 4.96
N ASP A 85 19.18 -20.50 3.76
CA ASP A 85 20.36 -20.71 2.91
C ASP A 85 20.80 -19.36 2.30
N MET A 86 21.93 -18.85 2.77
CA MET A 86 22.50 -17.57 2.34
C MET A 86 23.01 -17.61 0.89
N ASP A 87 23.48 -18.76 0.41
CA ASP A 87 24.02 -18.92 -0.94
C ASP A 87 22.87 -19.01 -1.95
N GLN A 88 21.80 -19.74 -1.62
CA GLN A 88 20.56 -19.75 -2.41
C GLN A 88 19.93 -18.36 -2.48
N LEU A 89 19.82 -17.67 -1.34
CA LEU A 89 19.31 -16.29 -1.27
C LEU A 89 20.15 -15.33 -2.14
N HIS A 90 21.48 -15.38 -2.01
CA HIS A 90 22.39 -14.54 -2.77
C HIS A 90 22.34 -14.84 -4.28
N ARG A 91 22.24 -16.13 -4.67
CA ARG A 91 22.09 -16.55 -6.06
C ARG A 91 20.81 -15.99 -6.68
N VAL A 92 19.65 -16.25 -6.07
CA VAL A 92 18.34 -15.81 -6.57
C VAL A 92 18.27 -14.28 -6.68
N ALA A 93 18.73 -13.55 -5.65
CA ALA A 93 18.76 -12.10 -5.69
C ALA A 93 19.71 -11.55 -6.76
N THR A 94 20.89 -12.16 -6.94
CA THR A 94 21.88 -11.76 -7.97
C THR A 94 21.36 -12.01 -9.39
N GLU A 95 20.74 -13.16 -9.63
CA GLU A 95 20.16 -13.53 -10.94
C GLU A 95 18.97 -12.63 -11.31
N THR A 96 18.08 -12.38 -10.36
CA THR A 96 16.94 -11.45 -10.52
C THR A 96 17.42 -10.04 -10.84
N LEU A 97 18.44 -9.56 -10.13
CA LEU A 97 19.06 -8.25 -10.36
C LEU A 97 19.77 -8.19 -11.71
N ALA A 98 20.53 -9.21 -12.09
CA ALA A 98 21.20 -9.28 -13.39
C ALA A 98 20.18 -9.22 -14.53
N THR A 99 19.12 -10.02 -14.46
CA THR A 99 18.03 -10.06 -15.44
C THR A 99 17.32 -8.71 -15.54
N ALA A 100 17.08 -8.02 -14.42
CA ALA A 100 16.46 -6.70 -14.40
C ALA A 100 17.36 -5.57 -14.93
N LEU A 101 18.67 -5.79 -15.00
CA LEU A 101 19.65 -4.82 -15.51
C LEU A 101 20.02 -5.02 -16.98
N LEU A 102 19.58 -6.10 -17.63
CA LEU A 102 19.76 -6.32 -19.07
C LEU A 102 19.10 -5.18 -19.86
N GLY A 103 19.93 -4.40 -20.58
CA GLY A 103 19.49 -3.24 -21.34
C GLY A 103 19.09 -2.01 -20.51
N TYR A 104 19.15 -2.06 -19.17
CA TYR A 104 18.76 -0.94 -18.33
C TYR A 104 19.69 0.27 -18.50
N ARG A 105 19.09 1.46 -18.67
CA ARG A 105 19.79 2.75 -18.69
C ARG A 105 19.09 3.67 -17.70
N TYR A 106 19.87 4.36 -16.87
CA TYR A 106 19.30 5.31 -15.91
C TYR A 106 18.54 6.45 -16.60
N ASP A 107 17.32 6.68 -16.14
CA ASP A 107 16.47 7.85 -16.40
C ASP A 107 15.80 8.24 -15.09
N ALA A 108 15.92 9.51 -14.69
CA ALA A 108 15.37 10.03 -13.44
C ALA A 108 13.84 9.91 -13.36
N SER A 109 13.12 10.03 -14.48
CA SER A 109 11.66 9.94 -14.53
C SER A 109 11.14 8.51 -14.28
N HIS A 110 11.91 7.51 -14.72
CA HIS A 110 11.58 6.10 -14.56
C HIS A 110 12.23 5.44 -13.34
N ALA A 111 13.30 6.01 -12.78
CA ALA A 111 14.07 5.45 -11.67
C ALA A 111 13.21 5.04 -10.46
N ARG A 112 12.25 5.86 -10.04
CA ARG A 112 11.33 5.56 -8.92
C ARG A 112 10.45 4.34 -9.17
N LYS A 113 9.93 4.20 -10.40
CA LYS A 113 9.09 3.03 -10.79
C LYS A 113 9.97 1.78 -10.89
N PHE A 114 11.14 1.92 -11.50
CA PHE A 114 12.11 0.84 -11.64
C PHE A 114 12.58 0.29 -10.29
N SER A 115 12.97 1.14 -9.33
CA SER A 115 13.43 0.69 -8.01
C SER A 115 12.32 -0.02 -7.22
N SER A 116 11.08 0.49 -7.27
CA SER A 116 9.91 -0.14 -6.64
C SER A 116 9.60 -1.51 -7.25
N ASN A 117 9.57 -1.61 -8.59
CA ASN A 117 9.30 -2.86 -9.30
C ASN A 117 10.42 -3.89 -9.07
N LEU A 118 11.68 -3.44 -8.99
CA LEU A 118 12.83 -4.30 -8.69
C LEU A 118 12.77 -4.83 -7.25
N ALA A 119 12.42 -3.99 -6.28
CA ALA A 119 12.23 -4.39 -4.89
C ALA A 119 11.12 -5.44 -4.75
N GLU A 120 9.97 -5.21 -5.42
CA GLU A 120 8.85 -6.15 -5.41
C GLU A 120 9.19 -7.47 -6.12
N ARG A 121 9.86 -7.43 -7.28
CA ARG A 121 10.30 -8.63 -8.00
C ARG A 121 11.21 -9.48 -7.12
N ILE A 122 12.30 -8.90 -6.59
CA ILE A 122 13.25 -9.60 -5.71
C ILE A 122 12.54 -10.19 -4.48
N ARG A 123 11.65 -9.42 -3.83
CA ARG A 123 10.84 -9.92 -2.71
C ARG A 123 9.96 -11.11 -3.11
N ASN A 124 9.36 -11.07 -4.29
CA ASN A 124 8.45 -12.12 -4.77
C ASN A 124 9.20 -13.41 -5.13
N GLU A 125 10.41 -13.33 -5.71
CA GLU A 125 11.27 -14.50 -5.97
C GLU A 125 11.73 -15.14 -4.65
N ILE A 126 12.20 -14.34 -3.69
CA ILE A 126 12.63 -14.83 -2.37
C ILE A 126 11.46 -15.46 -1.61
N LYS A 127 10.22 -14.97 -1.81
CA LYS A 127 9.02 -15.54 -1.21
C LYS A 127 8.64 -16.94 -1.74
N GLN A 128 9.19 -17.38 -2.88
CA GLN A 128 9.03 -18.76 -3.37
C GLN A 128 9.96 -19.75 -2.66
N LEU A 129 10.98 -19.27 -1.94
CA LEU A 129 11.90 -20.10 -1.17
C LEU A 129 11.24 -20.58 0.14
N PRO A 130 11.68 -21.71 0.74
CA PRO A 130 11.03 -22.31 1.91
C PRO A 130 11.24 -21.55 3.24
N TYR A 131 11.47 -20.24 3.18
CA TYR A 131 11.71 -19.35 4.32
C TYR A 131 10.40 -18.98 5.04
N THR A 132 9.76 -19.97 5.67
CA THR A 132 8.56 -19.73 6.49
C THR A 132 8.89 -18.81 7.67
N ARG A 133 7.92 -18.00 8.12
CA ARG A 133 8.03 -17.07 9.26
C ARG A 133 9.00 -15.90 9.09
N TYR A 134 9.74 -15.78 8.00
CA TYR A 134 10.58 -14.61 7.76
C TYR A 134 9.79 -13.44 7.14
N LYS A 135 9.88 -12.27 7.76
CA LYS A 135 9.53 -10.97 7.16
C LYS A 135 10.65 -10.57 6.21
N ILE A 136 10.33 -10.54 4.91
CA ILE A 136 11.27 -10.15 3.85
C ILE A 136 11.14 -8.65 3.61
N VAL A 137 12.20 -7.89 3.87
CA VAL A 137 12.31 -6.46 3.57
C VAL A 137 13.37 -6.27 2.50
N VAL A 138 13.02 -5.60 1.40
CA VAL A 138 13.96 -5.32 0.28
C VAL A 138 14.09 -3.81 0.13
N HIS A 139 15.30 -3.30 0.33
CA HIS A 139 15.68 -1.91 0.13
C HIS A 139 16.51 -1.79 -1.15
N VAL A 140 16.11 -0.91 -2.07
CA VAL A 140 16.77 -0.74 -3.38
C VAL A 140 17.15 0.73 -3.57
N VAL A 141 18.46 0.97 -3.69
CA VAL A 141 19.05 2.27 -4.04
C VAL A 141 19.43 2.24 -5.52
N VAL A 142 18.93 3.19 -6.31
CA VAL A 142 19.26 3.37 -7.73
C VAL A 142 19.73 4.80 -7.94
N GLY A 143 20.89 4.98 -8.58
CA GLY A 143 21.40 6.31 -8.91
C GLY A 143 22.15 6.36 -10.24
N GLN A 144 22.23 7.56 -10.81
CA GLN A 144 23.03 7.81 -12.01
C GLN A 144 24.52 7.74 -11.66
N ARG A 145 25.35 7.20 -12.54
CA ARG A 145 26.82 7.24 -12.39
C ARG A 145 27.37 8.50 -13.06
N LYS A 146 27.88 9.43 -12.25
CA LYS A 146 28.40 10.78 -12.61
C LYS A 146 29.64 11.14 -11.77
N SER A 147 30.56 10.18 -11.60
CA SER A 147 31.81 10.36 -10.84
C SER A 147 31.66 10.87 -9.40
N GLN A 148 30.54 10.54 -8.74
CA GLN A 148 30.29 10.86 -7.34
C GLN A 148 30.65 9.70 -6.41
N GLY A 149 31.03 10.01 -5.17
CA GLY A 149 31.08 9.04 -4.08
C GLY A 149 29.70 8.88 -3.42
N VAL A 150 29.27 7.63 -3.18
CA VAL A 150 28.04 7.31 -2.44
C VAL A 150 28.34 6.16 -1.49
N LEU A 151 28.05 6.34 -0.20
CA LEU A 151 28.13 5.30 0.81
C LEU A 151 26.70 4.89 1.21
N VAL A 152 26.41 3.60 1.15
CA VAL A 152 25.17 3.02 1.67
C VAL A 152 25.54 2.16 2.88
N ALA A 153 24.98 2.49 4.04
CA ALA A 153 25.19 1.77 5.29
C ALA A 153 23.85 1.59 6.02
N SER A 154 23.74 0.53 6.81
CA SER A 154 22.58 0.23 7.65
C SER A 154 23.02 -0.24 9.03
N ARG A 155 22.18 -0.02 10.05
CA ARG A 155 22.35 -0.56 11.40
C ARG A 155 21.05 -1.25 11.81
N CYS A 156 21.16 -2.40 12.45
CA CYS A 156 20.03 -3.24 12.83
C CYS A 156 20.14 -3.62 14.32
N LEU A 157 19.00 -3.75 14.99
CA LEU A 157 18.84 -4.42 16.27
C LEU A 157 17.99 -5.66 16.00
N TRP A 158 18.56 -6.84 16.16
CA TRP A 158 18.04 -8.10 15.62
C TRP A 158 18.71 -9.32 16.26
N ASP A 159 18.17 -10.52 16.11
CA ASP A 159 18.77 -11.75 16.64
C ASP A 159 19.87 -12.27 15.70
N VAL A 160 21.11 -12.29 16.19
CA VAL A 160 22.28 -12.82 15.47
C VAL A 160 22.12 -14.28 15.03
N LYS A 161 21.30 -15.09 15.71
CA LYS A 161 21.05 -16.49 15.38
C LYS A 161 20.03 -16.66 14.26
N LEU A 162 18.99 -15.84 14.24
CA LEU A 162 17.82 -16.04 13.40
C LEU A 162 17.79 -15.09 12.20
N ASP A 163 18.13 -13.82 12.41
CA ASP A 163 17.97 -12.76 11.43
C ASP A 163 19.17 -12.69 10.47
N ARG A 164 18.89 -12.38 9.20
CA ARG A 164 19.89 -12.41 8.12
C ARG A 164 19.76 -11.22 7.20
N HIS A 165 20.87 -10.81 6.60
CA HIS A 165 20.87 -9.80 5.55
C HIS A 165 21.90 -10.11 4.48
N ILE A 166 21.64 -9.64 3.27
CA ILE A 166 22.62 -9.58 2.18
C ILE A 166 22.57 -8.21 1.52
N THR A 167 23.71 -7.72 1.04
CA THR A 167 23.80 -6.51 0.22
C THR A 167 24.51 -6.85 -1.09
N ILE A 168 23.84 -6.60 -2.21
CA ILE A 168 24.36 -6.83 -3.56
C ILE A 168 24.44 -5.48 -4.27
N THR A 169 25.61 -5.13 -4.79
CA THR A 169 25.79 -3.95 -5.65
C THR A 169 26.17 -4.37 -7.06
N LYS A 170 25.50 -3.78 -8.06
CA LYS A 170 25.84 -3.90 -9.48
C LYS A 170 25.94 -2.51 -10.10
N GLN A 171 26.84 -2.38 -11.08
CA GLN A 171 27.06 -1.14 -11.81
C GLN A 171 26.85 -1.37 -13.30
N THR A 172 26.22 -0.39 -13.95
CA THR A 172 26.04 -0.30 -15.40
C THR A 172 26.83 0.92 -15.90
N ARG A 173 27.00 1.09 -17.21
CA ARG A 173 27.75 2.20 -17.81
C ARG A 173 27.37 3.58 -17.24
N ASN A 174 26.07 3.83 -17.00
CA ASN A 174 25.50 5.10 -16.54
C ASN A 174 24.73 5.03 -15.20
N ALA A 175 24.78 3.90 -14.48
CA ALA A 175 23.98 3.66 -13.28
C ALA A 175 24.73 2.86 -12.21
N TYR A 176 24.37 3.03 -10.94
CA TYR A 176 24.68 2.08 -9.88
C TYR A 176 23.38 1.66 -9.19
N ILE A 177 23.32 0.39 -8.80
CA ILE A 177 22.17 -0.22 -8.11
C ILE A 177 22.70 -1.03 -6.94
N THR A 178 22.24 -0.70 -5.74
CA THR A 178 22.53 -1.44 -4.51
C THR A 178 21.22 -1.95 -3.93
N VAL A 179 21.13 -3.27 -3.75
CA VAL A 179 20.00 -3.95 -3.13
C VAL A 179 20.45 -4.50 -1.78
N THR A 180 19.74 -4.15 -0.72
CA THR A 180 19.89 -4.77 0.60
C THR A 180 18.61 -5.51 0.95
N ILE A 181 18.73 -6.79 1.28
CA ILE A 181 17.63 -7.64 1.72
C ILE A 181 17.83 -7.94 3.19
N PHE A 182 16.79 -7.75 4.00
CA PHE A 182 16.72 -8.19 5.38
C PHE A 182 15.66 -9.28 5.52
N LEU A 183 16.00 -10.34 6.24
CA LEU A 183 15.13 -11.42 6.64
C LEU A 183 15.06 -11.37 8.17
N VAL A 184 13.89 -10.99 8.67
CA VAL A 184 13.63 -10.88 10.12
C VAL A 184 12.67 -11.99 10.52
N TYR A 185 13.06 -12.85 11.45
CA TYR A 185 12.22 -13.93 11.96
C TYR A 185 10.99 -13.35 12.68
N ASN A 186 9.85 -14.02 12.52
CA ASN A 186 8.62 -13.67 13.21
C ASN A 186 8.30 -14.76 14.22
N GLU A 187 8.51 -14.46 15.50
CA GLU A 187 8.13 -15.24 16.69
C GLU A 187 6.60 -15.47 16.81
#